data_AF-A0A5N7MJA8-F1
#
_entry.id   AF-A0A5N7MJA8-F1
#
_cell.length_a   1.000
_cell.length_b   1.000
_cell.length_c   1.000
_cell.angle_alpha   90.00
_cell.angle_beta   90.00
_cell.angle_gamma   90.00
#
_symmetry.space_group_name_H-M   'P 1'
#
loop_
_entity.id
_entity.type
_entity.pdbx_description
1 polymer ?
#
loop_
_entity_poly.entity_id
_entity_poly.type
_entity_poly.pdbx_seq_one_letter_code
_entity_poly.pdbx_strand_id
1 'polypeptide(L)'
;MDHKKTLPAEWCRRRTRHDPPALEEAIAAAQGLTDQIESQIEIAAQLIGLSEDEVRPRVLLARAHTRNSRVVPARNRQTEITVIRRRGSRVQRS
;
A
#
# COMPACT_ATOMS: atom_id res chain seq x y z
N MET A 1 -48.86 3.68 -13.65
CA MET A 1 -47.77 2.82 -13.13
C MET A 1 -46.59 3.73 -12.85
N ASP A 2 -46.68 4.43 -11.74
CA ASP A 2 -45.84 5.57 -11.42
C ASP A 2 -44.56 5.03 -10.79
N HIS A 3 -43.48 5.02 -11.56
CA HIS A 3 -42.18 4.63 -11.06
C HIS A 3 -41.69 5.71 -10.11
N LYS A 4 -41.92 5.51 -8.80
CA LYS A 4 -41.34 6.34 -7.75
C LYS A 4 -39.82 6.28 -7.89
N LYS A 5 -39.23 7.37 -8.39
CA LYS A 5 -37.77 7.53 -8.46
C LYS A 5 -37.25 7.63 -7.03
N THR A 6 -36.78 6.51 -6.48
CA THR A 6 -36.06 6.47 -5.21
C THR A 6 -34.78 7.27 -5.39
N LEU A 7 -34.69 8.44 -4.77
CA LEU A 7 -33.46 9.24 -4.78
C LEU A 7 -32.38 8.40 -4.07
N PRO A 8 -31.22 8.17 -4.71
CA PRO A 8 -30.13 7.43 -4.07
C PRO A 8 -29.75 8.16 -2.78
N ALA A 9 -29.63 7.41 -1.71
CA ALA A 9 -29.34 7.95 -0.39
C ALA A 9 -28.04 8.78 -0.43
N GLU A 10 -28.00 9.87 0.34
CA GLU A 10 -26.92 10.87 0.33
C GLU A 10 -25.52 10.27 0.55
N TRP A 11 -25.43 9.14 1.25
CA TRP A 11 -24.19 8.38 1.49
C TRP A 11 -23.62 7.68 0.25
N CYS A 12 -24.40 7.50 -0.83
CA CYS A 12 -23.90 7.02 -2.13
C CYS A 12 -22.95 8.04 -2.80
N ARG A 13 -22.87 9.27 -2.28
CA ARG A 13 -21.82 10.21 -2.64
C ARG A 13 -20.53 9.84 -1.91
N ARG A 14 -19.95 8.68 -2.24
CA ARG A 14 -18.58 8.34 -1.83
C ARG A 14 -17.65 9.42 -2.37
N ARG A 15 -17.26 10.36 -1.49
CA ARG A 15 -16.21 11.32 -1.79
C ARG A 15 -14.88 10.62 -1.54
N THR A 16 -14.24 10.16 -2.61
CA THR A 16 -12.85 9.71 -2.55
C THR A 16 -12.01 10.90 -2.08
N ARG A 17 -11.41 10.78 -0.91
CA ARG A 17 -10.43 11.75 -0.44
C ARG A 17 -9.24 11.66 -1.40
N HIS A 18 -8.96 12.75 -2.10
CA HIS A 18 -7.79 12.85 -2.96
C HIS A 18 -6.62 13.31 -2.09
N ASP A 19 -5.83 12.36 -1.60
CA ASP A 19 -4.52 12.67 -1.04
C ASP A 19 -3.55 12.75 -2.23
N PRO A 20 -2.87 13.89 -2.47
CA PRO A 20 -1.92 13.99 -3.57
C PRO A 20 -0.82 12.92 -3.39
N PRO A 21 -0.41 12.21 -4.45
CA PRO A 21 0.59 11.16 -4.32
C PRO A 21 1.87 11.76 -3.73
N ALA A 22 2.30 11.22 -2.59
CA ALA A 22 3.53 11.65 -1.98
C ALA A 22 4.71 11.22 -2.86
N LEU A 23 5.75 12.04 -2.93
CA LEU A 23 6.97 11.73 -3.68
C LEU A 23 7.55 10.36 -3.29
N GLU A 24 7.51 10.00 -2.01
CA GLU A 24 7.99 8.70 -1.52
C GLU A 24 7.16 7.51 -2.04
N GLU A 25 5.85 7.67 -2.21
CA GLU A 25 4.98 6.62 -2.78
C GLU A 25 5.25 6.43 -4.28
N ALA A 26 5.46 7.53 -5.01
CA ALA A 26 5.84 7.46 -6.42
C ALA A 26 7.20 6.78 -6.61
N ILE A 27 8.17 7.06 -5.73
CA ILE A 27 9.48 6.38 -5.73
C ILE A 27 9.30 4.89 -5.44
N ALA A 28 8.50 4.52 -4.44
CA ALA A 28 8.23 3.12 -4.11
C ALA A 28 7.55 2.38 -5.27
N ALA A 29 6.58 3.02 -5.94
CA ALA A 29 5.93 2.48 -7.12
C ALA A 29 6.92 2.27 -8.29
N ALA A 30 7.76 3.27 -8.57
CA ALA A 30 8.78 3.20 -9.62
C ALA A 30 9.82 2.09 -9.35
N GLN A 31 10.25 1.92 -8.09
CA GLN A 31 11.13 0.82 -7.67
C GLN A 31 10.49 -0.56 -7.87
N GLY A 32 9.17 -0.66 -7.72
CA GLY A 32 8.43 -1.89 -8.02
C GLY A 32 8.35 -2.24 -9.50
N LEU A 33 8.58 -1.27 -10.40
CA LEU A 33 8.50 -1.45 -11.85
C LEU A 33 9.87 -1.68 -12.51
N THR A 34 10.95 -1.12 -11.97
CA THR A 34 12.29 -1.21 -12.57
C THR A 34 13.41 -1.07 -11.55
N ASP A 35 14.57 -1.69 -11.81
CA ASP A 35 15.79 -1.61 -11.00
C ASP A 35 16.79 -0.54 -11.50
N GLN A 36 16.56 0.07 -12.65
CA GLN A 36 17.43 1.10 -13.24
C GLN A 36 17.13 2.48 -12.61
N ILE A 37 18.16 3.18 -12.12
CA ILE A 37 17.98 4.50 -11.47
C ILE A 37 17.32 5.52 -12.40
N GLU A 38 17.82 5.67 -13.63
CA GLU A 38 17.28 6.69 -14.54
C GLU A 38 15.80 6.42 -14.85
N SER A 39 15.42 5.17 -15.10
CA SER A 39 14.02 4.80 -15.30
C SER A 39 13.16 5.00 -14.04
N GLN A 40 13.70 4.75 -12.84
CA GLN A 40 12.97 5.03 -11.60
C GLN A 40 12.69 6.54 -11.45
N ILE A 41 13.67 7.39 -11.79
CA ILE A 41 13.53 8.85 -11.74
C ILE A 41 12.47 9.32 -12.73
N GLU A 42 12.53 8.87 -13.97
CA GLU A 42 11.58 9.20 -15.02
C GLU A 42 10.14 8.83 -14.62
N ILE A 43 9.94 7.58 -14.18
CA ILE A 43 8.61 7.10 -13.78
C ILE A 43 8.08 7.87 -12.55
N ALA A 44 8.91 8.08 -11.53
CA ALA A 44 8.50 8.82 -10.34
C ALA A 44 8.15 10.27 -10.67
N ALA A 45 8.92 10.94 -11.55
CA ALA A 45 8.63 12.27 -12.06
C ALA A 45 7.28 12.33 -12.80
N GLN A 46 7.00 11.35 -13.67
CA GLN A 46 5.71 11.25 -14.38
C GLN A 46 4.52 11.04 -13.43
N LEU A 47 4.70 10.26 -12.36
CA LEU A 47 3.63 9.97 -11.39
C LEU A 47 3.21 11.20 -10.57
N ILE A 48 4.11 12.15 -10.34
CA ILE A 48 3.88 13.32 -9.48
C ILE A 48 3.85 14.65 -10.23
N GLY A 49 4.28 14.68 -11.51
CA GLY A 49 4.35 15.89 -12.33
C GLY A 49 5.46 16.85 -11.93
N LEU A 50 6.57 16.37 -11.34
CA LEU A 50 7.76 17.17 -11.03
C LEU A 50 8.86 16.92 -12.05
N SER A 51 9.90 17.75 -12.04
CA SER A 51 11.08 17.55 -12.89
C SER A 51 11.97 16.40 -12.39
N GLU A 52 12.70 15.76 -13.29
CA GLU A 52 13.64 14.70 -12.93
C GLU A 52 14.73 15.18 -11.96
N ASP A 53 15.17 16.44 -12.09
CA ASP A 53 16.17 17.04 -11.20
C ASP A 53 15.68 17.16 -9.75
N GLU A 54 14.40 17.42 -9.54
CA GLU A 54 13.79 17.46 -8.19
C GLU A 54 13.63 16.06 -7.58
N VAL A 55 13.43 15.04 -8.43
CA VAL A 55 13.17 13.66 -8.02
C VAL A 55 14.45 12.86 -7.81
N ARG A 56 15.47 13.09 -8.63
CA ARG A 56 16.78 12.42 -8.62
C ARG A 56 17.42 12.32 -7.23
N PRO A 57 17.60 13.40 -6.43
CA PRO A 57 18.21 13.29 -5.11
C PRO A 57 17.40 12.41 -4.16
N ARG A 58 16.08 12.38 -4.31
CA ARG A 58 15.18 11.60 -3.47
C ARG A 58 15.22 10.11 -3.80
N VAL A 59 15.24 9.75 -5.09
CA VAL A 59 15.39 8.36 -5.55
C VAL A 59 16.73 7.78 -5.11
N LEU A 60 17.82 8.55 -5.26
CA LEU A 60 19.15 8.13 -4.82
C LEU A 60 19.20 7.87 -3.31
N LEU A 61 18.58 8.75 -2.52
CA LEU A 61 18.47 8.59 -1.07
C LEU A 61 17.64 7.35 -0.70
N ALA A 62 16.48 7.15 -1.32
CA ALA A 62 15.63 5.99 -1.07
C ALA A 62 16.38 4.67 -1.35
N ARG A 63 17.14 4.59 -2.45
CA ARG A 63 17.91 3.39 -2.82
C ARG A 63 19.08 3.10 -1.87
N ALA A 64 19.64 4.13 -1.21
CA ALA A 64 20.62 3.93 -0.15
C ALA A 64 19.97 3.27 1.08
N HIS A 65 18.75 3.68 1.44
CA HIS A 65 18.01 3.13 2.57
C HIS A 65 17.53 1.70 2.33
N THR A 66 17.05 1.38 1.12
CA THR A 66 16.59 0.01 0.79
C THR A 66 17.72 -1.02 0.83
N ARG A 67 18.93 -0.64 0.42
CA ARG A 67 20.12 -1.52 0.50
C ARG A 67 20.55 -1.82 1.93
N ASN A 68 20.32 -0.90 2.86
CA ASN A 68 20.67 -1.08 4.28
C ASN A 68 19.64 -1.93 5.04
N SER A 69 18.40 -1.99 4.55
CA SER A 69 17.33 -2.82 5.11
C SER A 69 17.35 -4.28 4.64
N ARG A 70 18.47 -4.76 4.06
CA ARG A 70 18.60 -6.18 3.70
C ARG A 70 18.55 -7.01 4.97
N VAL A 71 17.36 -7.57 5.20
CA VAL A 71 17.00 -8.41 6.34
C VAL A 71 18.04 -9.50 6.47
N VAL A 72 18.84 -9.42 7.53
CA VAL A 72 19.63 -10.55 8.02
C VAL A 72 18.62 -11.67 8.26
N PRO A 73 18.73 -12.86 7.63
CA PRO A 73 17.74 -13.91 7.84
C PRO A 73 17.71 -14.21 9.33
N ALA A 74 16.56 -13.96 9.95
CA ALA A 74 16.33 -14.27 11.34
C ALA A 74 16.60 -15.77 11.52
N ARG A 75 17.69 -16.08 12.22
CA ARG A 75 18.08 -17.43 12.58
C ARG A 75 16.89 -18.13 13.25
N ASN A 76 16.36 -19.13 12.55
CA ASN A 76 15.49 -20.20 13.04
C ASN A 76 14.66 -19.85 14.29
N ARG A 77 13.56 -19.10 14.14
CA ARG A 77 12.50 -19.09 15.15
C ARG A 77 11.42 -20.06 14.69
N GLN A 78 11.52 -21.24 15.25
CA GLN A 78 10.52 -22.32 15.22
C GLN A 78 9.14 -21.70 15.41
N THR A 79 8.25 -21.91 14.44
CA THR A 79 6.84 -21.52 14.54
C THR A 79 6.19 -22.39 15.61
N GLU A 80 5.87 -21.82 16.77
CA GLU A 80 5.10 -22.53 17.81
C GLU A 80 3.65 -22.68 17.35
N ILE A 81 3.27 -23.91 16.97
CA ILE A 81 1.91 -24.25 16.58
C ILE A 81 1.02 -24.27 17.83
N THR A 82 0.12 -23.31 17.97
CA THR A 82 -0.89 -23.31 19.04
C THR A 82 -2.19 -23.96 18.53
N VAL A 83 -2.50 -25.16 19.04
CA VAL A 83 -3.77 -25.85 18.74
C VAL A 83 -4.88 -25.34 19.66
N ILE A 84 -5.84 -24.60 19.11
CA ILE A 84 -7.02 -24.13 19.86
C ILE A 84 -8.14 -25.17 19.76
N ARG A 85 -8.42 -25.88 20.85
CA ARG A 85 -9.62 -26.74 20.96
C ARG A 85 -10.84 -25.90 21.34
N ARG A 86 -11.80 -25.74 20.43
CA ARG A 86 -13.10 -25.12 20.72
C ARG A 86 -13.97 -26.12 21.50
N ARG A 87 -14.35 -25.80 22.73
CA ARG A 87 -15.36 -26.57 23.47
C ARG A 87 -16.74 -26.19 22.93
N GLY A 88 -17.48 -27.16 22.40
CA GLY A 88 -18.84 -26.95 21.91
C GLY A 88 -19.73 -26.40 23.01
N SER A 89 -20.37 -25.26 22.74
CA SER A 89 -21.39 -24.65 23.58
C SER A 89 -22.57 -25.62 23.71
N ARG A 90 -22.75 -26.20 24.89
CA ARG A 90 -23.94 -26.98 25.24
C ARG A 90 -25.12 -25.99 25.29
N VAL A 91 -25.94 -26.00 24.24
CA VAL A 91 -27.24 -25.34 24.24
C VAL A 91 -28.11 -26.06 25.26
N GLN A 92 -28.29 -25.46 26.44
CA GLN A 92 -29.42 -25.75 27.32
C GLN A 92 -30.64 -25.08 26.71
N ARG A 93 -31.60 -25.87 26.22
CA ARG A 93 -32.98 -25.39 26.04
C ARG A 93 -33.73 -25.64 27.34
N SER A 94 -34.30 -24.57 27.87
CA SER A 94 -35.39 -24.59 28.85
C SER A 94 -36.67 -25.12 28.23
#